data_AF-A0A167HXC4-F1
#
_entry.id   AF-A0A167HXC4-F1
#
_cell.length_a   1.000
_cell.length_b   1.000
_cell.length_c   1.000
_cell.angle_alpha   90.00
_cell.angle_beta   90.00
_cell.angle_gamma   90.00
#
_symmetry.space_group_name_H-M   'P 1'
#
loop_
_entity.id
_entity.type
_entity.pdbx_description
1 polymer ?
#
loop_
_entity_poly.entity_id
_entity_poly.type
_entity_poly.pdbx_seq_one_letter_code
_entity_poly.pdbx_strand_id
1 'polypeptide(L)'
;MRYSLLPVVLAATASAHGVVTRIQGANGVVMPGLSVADGTPRDCSSNGCGSQADTAIIRDRDISSGRASPLGRTQGNGPIDAGAAINIFMGMSNGTNAPTNNGASGAAGQEDDLSQLQQNQQRQQRRDEDKRQLGRLMNILGGGRAGGAGGAAGRGNKNNAGPETMVADTAGEGASNGLPTANENGEVTVVYRQINQDGAGPLTAAIDAKSGGTDASAFQNARVTQNVPGLGFGGLSLATNTDFPVKVQMPQGMTCDGKAGAAENVCIVRLQNGAAAGPFGGSAAFTQSQGARKRAIAYRLKKRMELNNRD
;
A
#
# COMPACT_ATOMS: atom_id res chain seq x y z
N MET A 1 -40.73 29.96 -14.88
CA MET A 1 -39.88 28.79 -15.17
C MET A 1 -38.74 28.79 -14.17
N ARG A 2 -38.70 27.84 -13.23
CA ARG A 2 -37.62 27.71 -12.24
C ARG A 2 -36.65 26.66 -12.77
N TYR A 3 -35.47 27.10 -13.24
CA TYR A 3 -34.42 26.19 -13.66
C TYR A 3 -33.67 25.69 -12.42
N SER A 4 -33.95 24.44 -12.03
CA SER A 4 -33.11 23.72 -11.06
C SER A 4 -31.80 23.34 -11.76
N LEU A 5 -30.71 24.01 -11.39
CA LEU A 5 -29.36 23.58 -11.72
C LEU A 5 -29.07 22.33 -10.88
N LEU A 6 -29.19 21.15 -11.50
CA LEU A 6 -28.67 19.91 -10.95
C LEU A 6 -27.14 20.01 -10.94
N PRO A 7 -26.46 19.91 -9.78
CA PRO A 7 -25.02 19.78 -9.76
C PRO A 7 -24.67 18.43 -10.39
N VAL A 8 -24.16 18.46 -11.62
CA VAL A 8 -23.47 17.31 -12.21
C VAL A 8 -22.23 17.10 -11.36
N VAL A 9 -22.31 16.17 -10.41
CA VAL A 9 -21.12 15.61 -9.76
C VAL A 9 -20.37 14.89 -10.87
N LEU A 10 -19.36 15.55 -11.42
CA LEU A 10 -18.40 14.93 -12.33
C LEU A 10 -17.69 13.87 -11.51
N ALA A 11 -18.16 12.62 -11.59
CA ALA A 11 -17.44 11.48 -11.06
C ALA A 11 -16.16 11.35 -11.88
N ALA A 12 -15.08 11.98 -11.42
CA ALA A 12 -13.74 11.73 -11.94
C ALA A 12 -13.53 10.21 -11.86
N THR A 13 -13.37 9.57 -13.01
CA THR A 13 -13.07 8.14 -13.11
C THR A 13 -11.61 7.94 -12.74
N ALA A 14 -11.35 8.11 -11.46
CA ALA A 14 -10.05 7.99 -10.83
C ALA A 14 -9.35 6.67 -11.22
N SER A 15 -8.33 6.76 -12.08
CA SER A 15 -7.37 5.69 -12.39
C SER A 15 -6.18 5.71 -11.40
N ALA A 16 -6.47 5.33 -10.17
CA ALA A 16 -5.59 5.51 -9.01
C ALA A 16 -4.60 4.36 -8.76
N HIS A 17 -3.36 4.42 -9.24
CA HIS A 17 -2.44 3.28 -9.09
C HIS A 17 -1.43 3.45 -7.94
N GLY A 18 -1.43 2.49 -7.02
CA GLY A 18 -0.37 2.34 -6.05
C GLY A 18 -0.33 0.94 -5.47
N VAL A 19 0.87 0.50 -5.11
CA VAL A 19 1.19 -0.89 -4.79
C VAL A 19 1.85 -0.99 -3.43
N VAL A 20 1.54 -2.05 -2.68
CA VAL A 20 2.32 -2.40 -1.48
C VAL A 20 3.60 -3.08 -1.96
N THR A 21 4.74 -2.39 -1.90
CA THR A 21 6.02 -2.93 -2.40
C THR A 21 6.68 -3.87 -1.41
N ARG A 22 6.53 -3.61 -0.10
CA ARG A 22 7.10 -4.46 0.95
C ARG A 22 6.45 -4.22 2.29
N ILE A 23 6.66 -5.19 3.17
CA ILE A 23 6.40 -5.08 4.61
C ILE A 23 7.74 -5.08 5.37
N GLN A 24 7.81 -4.29 6.43
CA GLN A 24 8.95 -4.22 7.34
C GLN A 24 8.50 -4.75 8.70
N GLY A 25 9.06 -5.88 9.10
CA GLY A 25 8.77 -6.54 10.36
C GLY A 25 9.51 -5.89 11.54
N ALA A 26 8.92 -5.96 12.73
CA ALA A 26 9.58 -5.54 13.96
C ALA A 26 10.80 -6.42 14.32
N ASN A 27 10.88 -7.62 13.75
CA ASN A 27 12.05 -8.51 13.79
C ASN A 27 13.15 -8.13 12.78
N GLY A 28 13.02 -7.02 12.04
CA GLY A 28 14.01 -6.58 11.06
C GLY A 28 13.91 -7.27 9.70
N VAL A 29 13.01 -8.25 9.55
CA VAL A 29 12.79 -8.95 8.29
C VAL A 29 11.95 -8.09 7.35
N VAL A 30 12.38 -8.00 6.10
CA VAL A 30 11.66 -7.32 5.02
C VAL A 30 11.21 -8.37 4.03
N MET A 31 9.93 -8.32 3.64
CA MET A 31 9.38 -9.21 2.62
C MET A 31 8.70 -8.37 1.53
N PRO A 32 8.86 -8.73 0.24
CA PRO A 32 8.07 -8.14 -0.83
C PRO A 32 6.56 -8.20 -0.57
N GLY A 33 5.82 -7.24 -1.10
CA GLY A 33 4.36 -7.34 -1.17
C GLY A 33 3.93 -8.54 -2.01
N LEU A 34 2.74 -9.09 -1.74
CA LEU A 34 2.29 -10.36 -2.33
C LEU A 34 1.95 -10.25 -3.82
N SER A 35 1.76 -9.04 -4.33
CA SER A 35 1.50 -8.79 -5.75
C SER A 35 2.74 -8.37 -6.53
N VAL A 36 3.87 -8.12 -5.85
CA VAL A 36 5.09 -7.59 -6.45
C VAL A 36 5.64 -8.55 -7.48
N ALA A 37 6.05 -8.01 -8.63
CA ALA A 37 6.62 -8.78 -9.71
C ALA A 37 7.94 -8.16 -10.17
N ASP A 38 8.97 -9.01 -10.30
CA ASP A 38 10.29 -8.60 -10.77
C ASP A 38 10.23 -8.12 -12.22
N GLY A 39 11.11 -7.21 -12.59
CA GLY A 39 11.11 -6.52 -13.87
C GLY A 39 10.06 -5.40 -13.98
N THR A 40 9.21 -5.19 -12.97
CA THR A 40 8.26 -4.06 -12.99
C THR A 40 9.01 -2.72 -12.94
N PRO A 41 8.87 -1.83 -13.93
CA PRO A 41 9.57 -0.55 -13.92
C PRO A 41 9.14 0.33 -12.73
N ARG A 42 10.11 0.91 -12.01
CA ARG A 42 9.86 1.79 -10.87
C ARG A 42 10.28 3.24 -11.13
N ASP A 43 10.82 3.53 -12.31
CA ASP A 43 11.36 4.83 -12.75
C ASP A 43 10.36 5.66 -13.57
N CYS A 44 9.19 5.11 -13.89
CA CYS A 44 8.12 5.77 -14.63
C CYS A 44 6.78 5.67 -13.89
N SER A 45 5.85 6.59 -14.16
CA SER A 45 4.56 6.70 -13.47
C SER A 45 3.35 6.40 -14.35
N SER A 46 3.58 6.10 -15.63
CA SER A 46 2.51 5.82 -16.60
C SER A 46 2.21 4.33 -16.71
N ASN A 47 0.99 4.00 -17.05
CA ASN A 47 0.55 2.67 -17.44
C ASN A 47 1.30 2.18 -18.69
N GLY A 48 1.53 3.07 -19.66
CA GLY A 48 2.21 2.74 -20.92
C GLY A 48 3.61 2.14 -20.75
N CYS A 49 4.31 2.44 -19.65
CA CYS A 49 5.62 1.86 -19.37
C CYS A 49 5.58 0.58 -18.52
N GLY A 50 4.39 0.12 -18.08
CA GLY A 50 4.24 -1.11 -17.30
C GLY A 50 4.47 -0.96 -15.79
N SER A 51 4.72 0.25 -15.27
CA SER A 51 4.98 0.51 -13.84
C SER A 51 3.84 0.12 -12.88
N GLN A 52 2.65 -0.06 -13.43
CA GLN A 52 1.41 -0.35 -12.71
C GLN A 52 1.00 -1.83 -12.80
N ALA A 53 1.76 -2.66 -13.53
CA ALA A 53 1.35 -4.01 -13.89
C ALA A 53 1.17 -4.95 -12.69
N ASP A 54 1.87 -4.67 -11.59
CA ASP A 54 1.85 -5.42 -10.32
C ASP A 54 0.99 -4.75 -9.23
N THR A 55 0.27 -3.67 -9.59
CA THR A 55 -0.74 -3.07 -8.72
C THR A 55 -1.93 -4.02 -8.57
N ALA A 56 -2.33 -4.29 -7.33
CA ALA A 56 -3.49 -5.14 -7.07
C ALA A 56 -4.78 -4.38 -7.41
N ILE A 57 -5.62 -4.99 -8.25
CA ILE A 57 -6.99 -4.56 -8.54
C ILE A 57 -7.94 -5.39 -7.67
N ILE A 58 -8.52 -4.77 -6.65
CA ILE A 58 -9.31 -5.44 -5.61
C ILE A 58 -10.78 -5.06 -5.80
N ARG A 59 -11.41 -5.61 -6.83
CA ARG A 59 -12.82 -5.34 -7.15
C ARG A 59 -13.70 -6.49 -6.69
N ASP A 60 -14.75 -6.18 -5.95
CA ASP A 60 -15.73 -7.17 -5.50
C ASP A 60 -16.30 -8.00 -6.65
N ARG A 61 -16.56 -7.38 -7.82
CA ARG A 61 -17.03 -8.10 -9.02
C ARG A 61 -16.01 -9.12 -9.57
N ASP A 62 -14.72 -8.80 -9.50
CA ASP A 62 -13.67 -9.70 -9.98
C ASP A 62 -13.49 -10.85 -8.97
N ILE A 63 -13.63 -10.57 -7.67
CA ILE A 63 -13.60 -11.57 -6.59
C ILE A 63 -14.81 -12.50 -6.69
N SER A 64 -16.02 -11.96 -6.79
CA SER A 64 -17.26 -12.75 -6.83
C SER A 64 -17.40 -13.62 -8.08
N SER A 65 -16.76 -13.23 -9.19
CA SER A 65 -16.72 -14.02 -10.43
C SER A 65 -15.58 -15.04 -10.46
N GLY A 66 -14.71 -15.08 -9.44
CA GLY A 66 -13.52 -15.94 -9.41
C GLY A 66 -12.38 -15.47 -10.33
N ARG A 67 -12.50 -14.30 -10.96
CA ARG A 67 -11.47 -13.69 -11.80
C ARG A 67 -10.30 -13.11 -10.98
N ALA A 68 -10.53 -12.81 -9.70
CA ALA A 68 -9.53 -12.38 -8.74
C ALA A 68 -9.62 -13.21 -7.47
N SER A 69 -8.50 -13.36 -6.76
CA SER A 69 -8.53 -13.86 -5.38
C SER A 69 -9.02 -12.75 -4.43
N PRO A 70 -9.28 -13.04 -3.15
CA PRO A 70 -9.58 -11.99 -2.16
C PRO A 70 -8.49 -10.92 -2.00
N LEU A 71 -7.26 -11.20 -2.46
CA LEU A 71 -6.16 -10.24 -2.50
C LEU A 71 -6.18 -9.36 -3.75
N GLY A 72 -7.12 -9.61 -4.67
CA GLY A 72 -7.23 -8.97 -5.95
C GLY A 72 -6.53 -9.76 -7.05
N ARG A 73 -6.30 -9.07 -8.15
CA ARG A 73 -5.52 -9.57 -9.28
C ARG A 73 -4.63 -8.46 -9.83
N THR A 74 -3.50 -8.83 -10.40
CA THR A 74 -2.66 -7.91 -11.16
C THR A 74 -2.95 -8.08 -12.65
N GLN A 75 -2.45 -7.15 -13.45
CA GLN A 75 -2.51 -7.29 -14.91
C GLN A 75 -1.38 -8.13 -15.44
N GLY A 76 -0.22 -8.07 -14.77
CA GLY A 76 0.93 -8.89 -15.13
C GLY A 76 0.71 -10.38 -14.85
N ASN A 77 0.10 -10.73 -13.70
CA ASN A 77 0.13 -12.12 -13.22
C ASN A 77 -1.24 -12.69 -12.84
N GLY A 78 -2.34 -11.97 -13.06
CA GLY A 78 -3.67 -12.47 -12.75
C GLY A 78 -3.96 -12.51 -11.25
N PRO A 79 -4.80 -13.46 -10.75
CA PRO A 79 -5.14 -13.57 -9.33
C PRO A 79 -3.90 -13.64 -8.43
N ILE A 80 -3.89 -12.87 -7.34
CA ILE A 80 -2.75 -12.85 -6.41
C ILE A 80 -2.80 -14.08 -5.49
N ASP A 81 -1.71 -14.83 -5.42
CA ASP A 81 -1.54 -16.01 -4.57
C ASP A 81 -0.52 -15.75 -3.46
N ALA A 82 -1.00 -15.57 -2.23
CA ALA A 82 -0.15 -15.38 -1.06
C ALA A 82 0.76 -16.58 -0.78
N GLY A 83 0.27 -17.80 -0.98
CA GLY A 83 1.02 -19.02 -0.71
C GLY A 83 2.21 -19.16 -1.66
N ALA A 84 2.03 -18.82 -2.93
CA ALA A 84 3.12 -18.78 -3.91
C ALA A 84 4.21 -17.77 -3.52
N ALA A 85 3.83 -16.53 -3.21
CA ALA A 85 4.77 -15.48 -2.79
C ALA A 85 5.52 -15.85 -1.50
N ILE A 86 4.82 -16.39 -0.51
CA ILE A 86 5.42 -16.85 0.75
C ILE A 86 6.36 -18.03 0.51
N ASN A 87 6.00 -19.00 -0.33
CA ASN A 87 6.87 -20.14 -0.62
C ASN A 87 8.21 -19.72 -1.25
N ILE A 88 8.20 -18.72 -2.14
CA ILE A 88 9.43 -18.16 -2.72
C ILE A 88 10.29 -17.54 -1.62
N PHE A 89 9.71 -16.69 -0.78
CA PHE A 89 10.43 -16.05 0.32
C PHE A 89 10.97 -17.07 1.34
N MET A 90 10.22 -18.14 1.61
CA MET A 90 10.63 -19.23 2.50
C MET A 90 11.64 -20.21 1.87
N GLY A 91 12.04 -20.03 0.60
CA GLY A 91 12.99 -20.92 -0.09
C GLY A 91 12.40 -22.28 -0.47
N MET A 92 11.09 -22.40 -0.44
CA MET A 92 10.34 -23.63 -0.75
C MET A 92 9.95 -23.73 -2.23
N SER A 93 10.43 -22.80 -3.06
CA SER A 93 10.33 -22.78 -4.52
C SER A 93 11.72 -22.52 -5.09
N ASN A 94 12.09 -23.17 -6.20
CA ASN A 94 13.32 -22.82 -6.92
C ASN A 94 13.20 -21.34 -7.36
N GLY A 95 14.12 -20.48 -6.92
CA GLY A 95 14.08 -19.01 -7.12
C GLY A 95 13.94 -18.52 -8.58
N THR A 96 13.97 -19.41 -9.56
CA THR A 96 13.61 -19.20 -10.96
C THR A 96 12.10 -18.96 -11.22
N ASN A 97 11.24 -19.06 -10.19
CA ASN A 97 9.79 -18.87 -10.30
C ASN A 97 9.29 -17.52 -9.72
N ALA A 98 10.18 -16.54 -9.52
CA ALA A 98 9.74 -15.20 -9.14
C ALA A 98 8.75 -14.67 -10.20
N PRO A 99 7.57 -14.17 -9.80
CA PRO A 99 6.62 -13.60 -10.74
C PRO A 99 7.30 -12.45 -11.49
N THR A 100 7.41 -12.56 -12.80
CA THR A 100 7.92 -11.48 -13.65
C THR A 100 6.78 -10.58 -14.10
N ASN A 101 7.09 -9.34 -14.46
CA ASN A 101 6.11 -8.45 -15.07
C ASN A 101 5.74 -8.93 -16.47
N ASN A 102 4.58 -9.58 -16.60
CA ASN A 102 4.02 -9.99 -17.90
C ASN A 102 2.90 -9.06 -18.39
N GLY A 103 2.77 -7.87 -17.79
CA GLY A 103 1.73 -6.90 -18.14
C GLY A 103 2.08 -6.16 -19.43
N ALA A 104 1.11 -6.04 -20.35
CA ALA A 104 1.31 -5.21 -21.52
C ALA A 104 1.42 -3.73 -21.12
N SER A 105 2.39 -3.03 -21.74
CA SER A 105 2.42 -1.56 -21.82
C SER A 105 1.02 -1.01 -22.13
N GLY A 106 0.38 -0.33 -21.17
CA GLY A 106 -0.94 0.27 -21.38
C GLY A 106 -2.17 -0.57 -21.00
N ALA A 107 -2.03 -1.74 -20.36
CA ALA A 107 -3.17 -2.57 -19.96
C ALA A 107 -4.00 -2.01 -18.76
N ALA A 108 -3.45 -1.03 -18.02
CA ALA A 108 -4.01 -0.51 -16.77
C ALA A 108 -5.00 0.64 -16.97
N GLY A 109 -6.12 0.35 -17.64
CA GLY A 109 -7.17 1.35 -17.84
C GLY A 109 -6.71 2.59 -18.61
N GLN A 110 -7.65 3.48 -18.89
CA GLN A 110 -7.34 4.80 -19.43
C GLN A 110 -6.71 5.63 -18.30
N GLU A 111 -5.59 6.29 -18.59
CA GLU A 111 -5.03 7.29 -17.69
C GLU A 111 -5.85 8.58 -17.79
N ASP A 112 -6.08 9.26 -16.68
CA ASP A 112 -6.73 10.58 -16.72
C ASP A 112 -5.81 11.59 -17.43
N ASP A 113 -6.36 12.38 -18.37
CA ASP A 113 -5.63 13.49 -19.01
C ASP A 113 -5.46 14.65 -18.01
N LEU A 114 -4.33 14.62 -17.29
CA LEU A 114 -3.97 15.62 -16.28
C LEU A 114 -3.04 16.71 -16.84
N SER A 115 -2.96 16.88 -18.17
CA SER A 115 -2.08 17.85 -18.84
C SER A 115 -2.24 19.28 -18.29
N GLN A 116 -3.46 19.67 -17.93
CA GLN A 116 -3.75 20.99 -17.34
C GLN A 116 -3.24 21.14 -15.90
N LEU A 117 -3.19 20.07 -15.11
CA LEU A 117 -2.66 20.09 -13.73
C LEU A 117 -1.13 20.08 -13.72
N GLN A 118 -0.49 19.34 -14.64
CA GLN A 118 0.97 19.41 -14.85
C GLN A 118 1.43 20.79 -15.33
N GLN A 119 0.67 21.46 -16.19
CA GLN A 119 0.95 22.86 -16.57
C GLN A 119 0.83 23.81 -15.38
N ASN A 120 -0.12 23.57 -14.47
CA ASN A 120 -0.26 24.33 -13.24
C ASN A 120 0.89 24.05 -12.24
N GLN A 121 1.44 22.83 -12.22
CA GLN A 121 2.64 22.48 -11.45
C GLN A 121 3.89 23.19 -11.96
N GLN A 122 4.12 23.24 -13.28
CA GLN A 122 5.24 24.02 -13.83
C GLN A 122 5.11 25.50 -13.49
N ARG A 123 3.87 26.04 -13.50
CA ARG A 123 3.61 27.44 -13.11
C ARG A 123 3.75 27.67 -11.60
N GLN A 124 3.52 26.68 -10.75
CA GLN A 124 3.74 26.79 -9.30
C GLN A 124 5.22 26.64 -8.95
N GLN A 125 5.94 25.71 -9.56
CA GLN A 125 7.39 25.54 -9.41
C GLN A 125 8.16 26.80 -9.85
N ARG A 126 7.80 27.40 -11.00
CA ARG A 126 8.37 28.69 -11.41
C ARG A 126 8.08 29.80 -10.40
N ARG A 127 6.85 29.86 -9.85
CA ARG A 127 6.48 30.86 -8.82
C ARG A 127 7.21 30.66 -7.49
N ASP A 128 7.51 29.42 -7.13
CA ASP A 128 8.26 29.12 -5.90
C ASP A 128 9.78 29.31 -6.09
N GLU A 129 10.31 29.08 -7.29
CA GLU A 129 11.67 29.47 -7.67
C GLU A 129 11.83 30.99 -7.69
N ASP A 130 10.88 31.73 -8.28
CA ASP A 130 10.86 33.20 -8.27
C ASP A 130 10.81 33.73 -6.83
N LYS A 131 9.99 33.15 -5.94
CA LYS A 131 9.94 33.51 -4.52
C LYS A 131 11.23 33.20 -3.77
N ARG A 132 11.94 32.12 -4.11
CA ARG A 132 13.26 31.79 -3.52
C ARG A 132 14.34 32.73 -4.04
N GLN A 133 14.30 33.13 -5.30
CA GLN A 133 15.20 34.12 -5.87
C GLN A 133 14.97 35.50 -5.25
N LEU A 134 13.70 35.92 -5.11
CA LEU A 134 13.31 37.14 -4.41
C LEU A 134 13.66 37.09 -2.92
N GLY A 135 13.46 35.96 -2.24
CA GLY A 135 13.86 35.77 -0.85
C GLY A 135 15.38 35.81 -0.65
N ARG A 136 16.15 35.32 -1.63
CA ARG A 136 17.63 35.39 -1.64
C ARG A 136 18.14 36.80 -1.94
N LEU A 137 17.43 37.55 -2.78
CA LEU A 137 17.69 38.97 -3.06
C LEU A 137 17.38 39.85 -1.84
N MET A 138 16.30 39.53 -1.11
CA MET A 138 15.90 40.22 0.12
C MET A 138 16.79 39.86 1.32
N ASN A 139 17.35 38.65 1.39
CA ASN A 139 18.35 38.27 2.41
C ASN A 139 19.73 38.91 2.19
N ILE A 140 20.05 39.37 0.98
CA ILE A 140 21.28 40.14 0.70
C ILE A 140 21.12 41.61 1.12
N LEU A 141 19.88 42.11 1.26
CA LEU A 141 19.59 43.52 1.53
C LEU A 141 19.00 43.82 2.92
N GLY A 142 18.63 42.82 3.72
CA GLY A 142 18.06 43.04 5.05
C GLY A 142 18.32 41.88 6.01
N GLY A 143 19.18 42.10 6.99
CA GLY A 143 19.43 41.13 8.06
C GLY A 143 18.16 40.80 8.86
N GLY A 144 17.85 39.51 9.01
CA GLY A 144 16.72 39.06 9.82
C GLY A 144 16.68 37.54 10.03
N ARG A 145 16.67 37.12 11.30
CA ARG A 145 16.51 35.72 11.76
C ARG A 145 15.05 35.25 11.59
N ALA A 146 14.85 34.03 11.09
CA ALA A 146 13.70 33.16 11.37
C ALA A 146 14.05 31.75 10.82
N GLY A 147 14.04 30.64 11.57
CA GLY A 147 13.06 30.23 12.57
C GLY A 147 11.97 29.41 11.87
N GLY A 148 12.13 28.08 11.82
CA GLY A 148 11.20 27.21 11.11
C GLY A 148 11.52 25.72 11.23
N ALA A 149 11.60 25.21 12.45
CA ALA A 149 11.44 23.78 12.71
C ALA A 149 9.97 23.40 12.47
N GLY A 150 9.69 22.71 11.36
CA GLY A 150 8.38 22.17 11.01
C GLY A 150 8.50 20.68 10.72
N GLY A 151 7.71 19.87 11.44
CA GLY A 151 7.91 18.43 11.65
C GLY A 151 8.01 17.57 10.39
N ALA A 152 8.94 16.62 10.44
CA ALA A 152 9.20 15.60 9.44
C ALA A 152 8.43 14.30 9.74
N ALA A 153 7.10 14.37 9.86
CA ALA A 153 6.25 13.19 9.94
C ALA A 153 5.39 13.12 8.66
N GLY A 154 5.62 12.10 7.83
CA GLY A 154 4.77 11.79 6.66
C GLY A 154 5.27 12.26 5.30
N ARG A 155 6.51 12.75 5.14
CA ARG A 155 7.05 13.01 3.80
C ARG A 155 7.37 11.67 3.11
N GLY A 156 6.65 11.35 2.05
CA GLY A 156 7.00 10.22 1.19
C GLY A 156 8.34 10.44 0.48
N ASN A 157 9.03 9.35 0.17
CA ASN A 157 10.32 9.41 -0.51
C ASN A 157 10.13 9.16 -2.01
N LYS A 158 10.38 10.18 -2.83
CA LYS A 158 10.42 9.99 -4.29
C LYS A 158 11.59 9.06 -4.62
N ASN A 159 11.30 8.01 -5.36
CA ASN A 159 12.25 6.96 -5.66
C ASN A 159 12.09 6.58 -7.13
N ASN A 160 13.16 6.65 -7.93
CA ASN A 160 13.20 6.18 -9.31
C ASN A 160 14.19 5.02 -9.38
N ALA A 161 13.90 3.95 -8.65
CA ALA A 161 14.70 2.75 -8.67
C ALA A 161 14.68 2.12 -10.07
N GLY A 162 15.68 1.27 -10.35
CA GLY A 162 15.62 0.37 -11.50
C GLY A 162 14.42 -0.57 -11.44
N PRO A 163 14.26 -1.46 -12.43
CA PRO A 163 13.21 -2.48 -12.40
C PRO A 163 13.20 -3.24 -11.08
N GLU A 164 12.02 -3.62 -10.62
CA GLU A 164 11.84 -4.42 -9.40
C GLU A 164 12.66 -5.72 -9.44
N THR A 165 13.33 -6.06 -8.34
CA THR A 165 14.12 -7.30 -8.20
C THR A 165 13.92 -7.97 -6.85
N MET A 166 13.14 -7.37 -5.94
CA MET A 166 13.11 -7.78 -4.54
C MET A 166 12.62 -9.21 -4.36
N VAL A 167 11.80 -9.75 -5.26
CA VAL A 167 11.28 -11.12 -5.10
C VAL A 167 12.39 -12.14 -5.29
N ALA A 168 13.18 -12.03 -6.37
CA ALA A 168 14.36 -12.86 -6.57
C ALA A 168 15.45 -12.58 -5.53
N ASP A 169 15.71 -11.31 -5.20
CA ASP A 169 16.78 -10.92 -4.26
C ASP A 169 16.55 -11.46 -2.84
N THR A 170 15.29 -11.55 -2.40
CA THR A 170 14.92 -12.02 -1.05
C THR A 170 14.43 -13.46 -1.01
N ALA A 171 14.47 -14.18 -2.13
CA ALA A 171 14.05 -15.59 -2.19
C ALA A 171 14.91 -16.43 -1.23
N GLY A 172 14.26 -17.20 -0.36
CA GLY A 172 14.92 -18.03 0.64
C GLY A 172 15.33 -17.34 1.95
N GLU A 173 15.26 -16.01 2.05
CA GLU A 173 15.61 -15.30 3.30
C GLU A 173 14.72 -15.72 4.47
N GLY A 174 13.45 -16.04 4.20
CA GLY A 174 12.48 -16.49 5.18
C GLY A 174 12.81 -17.85 5.80
N ALA A 175 13.62 -18.68 5.14
CA ALA A 175 14.03 -19.99 5.69
C ALA A 175 14.84 -19.84 6.99
N SER A 176 15.67 -18.79 7.07
CA SER A 176 16.50 -18.51 8.26
C SER A 176 15.87 -17.51 9.21
N ASN A 177 15.18 -16.50 8.66
CA ASN A 177 14.74 -15.35 9.44
C ASN A 177 13.23 -15.38 9.80
N GLY A 178 12.47 -16.32 9.21
CA GLY A 178 11.03 -16.35 9.28
C GLY A 178 10.37 -15.17 8.55
N LEU A 179 9.07 -15.00 8.75
CA LEU A 179 8.31 -13.89 8.16
C LEU A 179 8.46 -12.59 8.97
N PRO A 180 8.21 -11.41 8.36
CA PRO A 180 8.06 -10.15 9.07
C PRO A 180 7.05 -10.25 10.23
N THR A 181 7.35 -9.62 11.36
CA THR A 181 6.45 -9.60 12.52
C THR A 181 5.76 -8.24 12.70
N ALA A 182 4.52 -8.26 13.20
CA ALA A 182 3.95 -7.08 13.83
C ALA A 182 4.76 -6.70 15.09
N ASN A 183 4.76 -5.41 15.45
CA ASN A 183 5.38 -5.00 16.71
C ASN A 183 4.59 -5.50 17.93
N GLU A 184 5.10 -5.25 19.12
CA GLU A 184 4.46 -5.69 20.36
C GLU A 184 3.01 -5.14 20.52
N ASN A 185 2.70 -3.98 19.96
CA ASN A 185 1.35 -3.42 20.02
C ASN A 185 0.42 -3.97 18.93
N GLY A 186 0.89 -4.88 18.07
CA GLY A 186 0.13 -5.40 16.94
C GLY A 186 0.03 -4.40 15.79
N GLU A 187 0.99 -3.49 15.65
CA GLU A 187 1.09 -2.60 14.49
C GLU A 187 2.09 -3.15 13.48
N VAL A 188 1.70 -3.14 12.20
CA VAL A 188 2.56 -3.52 11.07
C VAL A 188 2.91 -2.30 10.23
N THR A 189 4.12 -2.26 9.68
CA THR A 189 4.56 -1.20 8.77
C THR A 189 4.72 -1.76 7.36
N VAL A 190 3.98 -1.21 6.42
CA VAL A 190 4.10 -1.51 4.99
C VAL A 190 4.59 -0.28 4.24
N VAL A 191 5.28 -0.50 3.13
CA VAL A 191 5.64 0.57 2.20
C VAL A 191 4.65 0.53 1.05
N TYR A 192 3.88 1.60 0.94
CA TYR A 192 2.95 1.82 -0.16
C TYR A 192 3.56 2.79 -1.14
N ARG A 193 3.74 2.35 -2.39
CA ARG A 193 4.23 3.19 -3.47
C ARG A 193 3.07 3.78 -4.23
N GLN A 194 2.94 5.10 -4.17
CA GLN A 194 2.05 5.86 -5.03
C GLN A 194 2.74 6.03 -6.39
N ILE A 195 2.17 5.43 -7.44
CA ILE A 195 2.75 5.45 -8.78
C ILE A 195 2.33 6.75 -9.48
N ASN A 196 1.03 7.06 -9.49
CA ASN A 196 0.46 8.28 -10.07
C ASN A 196 -0.37 9.09 -9.05
N GLN A 197 -0.78 10.33 -9.40
CA GLN A 197 -1.39 11.30 -8.46
C GLN A 197 -2.72 10.86 -7.86
N ASP A 198 -3.37 9.90 -8.48
CA ASP A 198 -4.68 9.43 -8.04
C ASP A 198 -4.57 8.21 -7.10
N GLY A 199 -3.41 7.54 -7.04
CA GLY A 199 -3.07 6.47 -6.08
C GLY A 199 -2.84 6.94 -4.63
N ALA A 200 -3.35 8.10 -4.25
CA ALA A 200 -3.00 8.83 -3.03
C ALA A 200 -3.52 8.23 -1.72
N GLY A 201 -4.57 7.42 -1.77
CA GLY A 201 -5.38 7.15 -0.59
C GLY A 201 -6.44 8.24 -0.31
N PRO A 202 -6.98 8.33 0.92
CA PRO A 202 -6.61 7.54 2.09
C PRO A 202 -6.82 6.04 1.86
N LEU A 203 -5.88 5.23 2.32
CA LEU A 203 -6.00 3.78 2.26
C LEU A 203 -6.94 3.30 3.37
N THR A 204 -7.76 2.30 3.06
CA THR A 204 -8.41 1.44 4.02
C THR A 204 -7.63 0.14 4.14
N ALA A 205 -7.69 -0.51 5.30
CA ALA A 205 -6.99 -1.76 5.54
C ALA A 205 -7.93 -2.82 6.13
N ALA A 206 -7.70 -4.07 5.77
CA ALA A 206 -8.32 -5.23 6.38
C ALA A 206 -7.26 -6.32 6.62
N ILE A 207 -7.45 -7.13 7.65
CA ILE A 207 -6.54 -8.21 8.00
C ILE A 207 -7.31 -9.52 8.05
N ASP A 208 -6.81 -10.51 7.31
CA ASP A 208 -7.18 -11.91 7.44
C ASP A 208 -6.17 -12.61 8.35
N ALA A 209 -6.67 -13.25 9.40
CA ALA A 209 -5.85 -13.95 10.37
C ALA A 209 -6.03 -15.48 10.32
N LYS A 210 -6.77 -16.01 9.34
CA LYS A 210 -7.19 -17.42 9.28
C LYS A 210 -6.98 -18.08 7.92
N SER A 211 -7.38 -17.43 6.83
CA SER A 211 -7.46 -18.13 5.52
C SER A 211 -6.19 -18.06 4.70
N GLY A 212 -5.21 -17.24 5.11
CA GLY A 212 -4.02 -17.00 4.31
C GLY A 212 -4.30 -16.19 3.04
N GLY A 213 -5.34 -15.36 3.05
CA GLY A 213 -5.76 -14.53 1.92
C GLY A 213 -6.66 -15.23 0.90
N THR A 214 -7.17 -16.42 1.22
CA THR A 214 -7.97 -17.24 0.29
C THR A 214 -9.48 -17.10 0.48
N ASP A 215 -9.94 -16.53 1.60
CA ASP A 215 -11.34 -16.28 1.91
C ASP A 215 -11.59 -14.78 2.18
N ALA A 216 -12.42 -14.16 1.34
CA ALA A 216 -12.79 -12.75 1.49
C ALA A 216 -13.53 -12.45 2.80
N SER A 217 -14.28 -13.41 3.33
CA SER A 217 -15.04 -13.27 4.58
C SER A 217 -14.17 -13.33 5.83
N ALA A 218 -12.94 -13.83 5.72
CA ALA A 218 -11.99 -13.90 6.83
C ALA A 218 -11.34 -12.53 7.14
N PHE A 219 -11.44 -11.56 6.23
CA PHE A 219 -10.91 -10.21 6.40
C PHE A 219 -11.75 -9.40 7.38
N GLN A 220 -11.08 -8.83 8.38
CA GLN A 220 -11.67 -7.88 9.32
C GLN A 220 -11.05 -6.50 9.13
N ASN A 221 -11.86 -5.45 9.20
CA ASN A 221 -11.37 -4.07 9.08
C ASN A 221 -10.29 -3.78 10.13
N ALA A 222 -9.20 -3.17 9.69
CA ALA A 222 -8.07 -2.79 10.52
C ALA A 222 -7.85 -1.27 10.43
N ARG A 223 -7.38 -0.67 11.52
CA ARG A 223 -7.19 0.78 11.58
C ARG A 223 -5.86 1.16 10.96
N VAL A 224 -5.88 2.06 9.96
CA VAL A 224 -4.65 2.69 9.45
C VAL A 224 -4.23 3.80 10.41
N THR A 225 -3.14 3.60 11.15
CA THR A 225 -2.61 4.54 12.17
C THR A 225 -1.74 5.64 11.57
N GLN A 226 -1.09 5.34 10.44
CA GLN A 226 -0.34 6.28 9.62
C GLN A 226 -0.70 6.01 8.17
N ASN A 227 -1.26 6.99 7.48
CA ASN A 227 -1.74 6.85 6.11
C ASN A 227 -0.87 7.68 5.15
N VAL A 228 -1.07 7.48 3.85
CA VAL A 228 -0.52 8.36 2.82
C VAL A 228 -1.10 9.77 3.03
N PRO A 229 -0.27 10.84 3.10
CA PRO A 229 -0.76 12.20 3.31
C PRO A 229 -1.51 12.70 2.07
N GLY A 230 -2.72 13.21 2.25
CA GLY A 230 -3.39 14.02 1.22
C GLY A 230 -2.87 15.45 1.22
N LEU A 231 -2.74 16.07 0.04
CA LEU A 231 -2.38 17.49 -0.13
C LEU A 231 -3.57 18.27 -0.69
N GLY A 232 -4.31 18.98 0.18
CA GLY A 232 -5.31 19.98 -0.23
C GLY A 232 -6.78 19.53 -0.19
N PHE A 233 -7.68 20.45 -0.58
CA PHE A 233 -9.14 20.26 -0.61
C PHE A 233 -9.50 18.99 -1.40
N GLY A 234 -10.06 17.98 -0.73
CA GLY A 234 -10.48 16.72 -1.34
C GLY A 234 -9.58 15.50 -1.10
N GLY A 235 -8.44 15.65 -0.40
CA GLY A 235 -7.63 14.51 0.03
C GLY A 235 -6.72 13.88 -1.03
N LEU A 236 -6.57 14.51 -2.20
CA LEU A 236 -5.71 14.06 -3.29
C LEU A 236 -4.21 14.29 -2.97
N SER A 237 -3.33 13.33 -3.27
CA SER A 237 -1.88 13.47 -3.17
C SER A 237 -1.29 13.71 -4.56
N LEU A 238 -0.64 14.85 -4.78
CA LEU A 238 -0.01 15.16 -6.06
C LEU A 238 1.31 14.40 -6.31
N ALA A 239 1.66 13.43 -5.45
CA ALA A 239 2.90 12.68 -5.55
C ALA A 239 2.87 11.65 -6.70
N THR A 240 4.02 11.43 -7.31
CA THR A 240 4.25 10.33 -8.26
C THR A 240 5.55 9.64 -7.91
N ASN A 241 5.65 8.34 -8.18
CA ASN A 241 6.83 7.55 -7.88
C ASN A 241 7.34 7.70 -6.44
N THR A 242 6.42 7.73 -5.47
CA THR A 242 6.73 8.08 -4.08
C THR A 242 6.35 6.95 -3.13
N ASP A 243 7.29 6.57 -2.28
CA ASP A 243 7.11 5.54 -1.26
C ASP A 243 6.64 6.17 0.05
N PHE A 244 5.54 5.68 0.59
CA PHE A 244 4.95 6.11 1.85
C PHE A 244 4.95 4.96 2.86
N PRO A 245 5.52 5.15 4.06
CA PRO A 245 5.31 4.21 5.14
C PRO A 245 3.87 4.34 5.64
N VAL A 246 3.13 3.24 5.54
CA VAL A 246 1.76 3.10 6.02
C VAL A 246 1.77 2.13 7.20
N LYS A 247 1.11 2.51 8.28
CA LYS A 247 1.03 1.70 9.49
C LYS A 247 -0.40 1.23 9.70
N VAL A 248 -0.56 -0.05 10.01
CA VAL A 248 -1.85 -0.69 10.21
C VAL A 248 -1.87 -1.36 11.58
N GLN A 249 -2.87 -1.04 12.37
CA GLN A 249 -3.12 -1.62 13.68
C GLN A 249 -4.03 -2.84 13.52
N MET A 250 -3.56 -3.99 14.02
CA MET A 250 -4.37 -5.20 14.12
C MET A 250 -5.61 -4.98 14.99
N PRO A 251 -6.77 -5.57 14.63
CA PRO A 251 -7.93 -5.63 15.49
C PRO A 251 -7.60 -6.19 16.89
N GLN A 252 -8.20 -5.60 17.92
CA GLN A 252 -7.91 -6.00 19.30
C GLN A 252 -8.29 -7.47 19.54
N GLY A 253 -7.38 -8.21 20.16
CA GLY A 253 -7.55 -9.63 20.39
C GLY A 253 -7.34 -10.49 19.15
N MET A 254 -6.98 -9.96 17.98
CA MET A 254 -6.68 -10.81 16.82
C MET A 254 -5.37 -11.60 17.01
N THR A 255 -5.39 -12.87 16.57
CA THR A 255 -4.23 -13.78 16.58
C THR A 255 -3.99 -14.29 15.17
N CYS A 256 -2.75 -14.27 14.69
CA CYS A 256 -2.40 -14.85 13.40
C CYS A 256 -2.40 -16.37 13.51
N ASP A 257 -3.40 -17.01 12.92
CA ASP A 257 -3.66 -18.44 12.97
C ASP A 257 -3.75 -19.05 11.57
N GLY A 258 -3.55 -18.23 10.53
CA GLY A 258 -3.65 -18.66 9.15
C GLY A 258 -2.43 -19.44 8.67
N LYS A 259 -2.66 -20.19 7.59
CA LYS A 259 -1.62 -20.88 6.83
C LYS A 259 -1.63 -20.33 5.42
N ALA A 260 -0.45 -19.99 4.90
CA ALA A 260 -0.29 -19.58 3.52
C ALA A 260 1.04 -20.13 2.99
N GLY A 261 0.95 -20.96 1.94
CA GLY A 261 2.09 -21.76 1.50
C GLY A 261 2.60 -22.67 2.62
N ALA A 262 3.92 -22.66 2.83
CA ALA A 262 4.60 -23.41 3.87
C ALA A 262 4.60 -22.73 5.25
N ALA A 263 4.17 -21.47 5.36
CA ALA A 263 4.20 -20.73 6.61
C ALA A 263 2.91 -20.89 7.42
N GLU A 264 3.08 -21.01 8.74
CA GLU A 264 1.99 -21.05 9.73
C GLU A 264 1.98 -19.78 10.58
N ASN A 265 0.87 -19.58 11.31
CA ASN A 265 0.64 -18.39 12.15
C ASN A 265 0.72 -17.08 11.35
N VAL A 266 0.22 -17.12 10.12
CA VAL A 266 0.25 -16.02 9.15
C VAL A 266 -1.02 -15.17 9.28
N CYS A 267 -0.83 -13.86 9.27
CA CYS A 267 -1.85 -12.89 8.92
C CYS A 267 -1.52 -12.27 7.55
N ILE A 268 -2.56 -11.92 6.80
CA ILE A 268 -2.44 -11.15 5.57
C ILE A 268 -3.10 -9.79 5.80
N VAL A 269 -2.33 -8.71 5.64
CA VAL A 269 -2.88 -7.35 5.57
C VAL A 269 -3.15 -7.00 4.11
N ARG A 270 -4.34 -6.46 3.83
CA ARG A 270 -4.74 -5.93 2.52
C ARG A 270 -5.02 -4.45 2.67
N LEU A 271 -4.44 -3.63 1.80
CA LEU A 271 -4.67 -2.20 1.71
C LEU A 271 -5.25 -1.85 0.34
N GLN A 272 -6.19 -0.91 0.32
CA GLN A 272 -6.78 -0.41 -0.91
C GLN A 272 -7.23 1.05 -0.77
N ASN A 273 -7.20 1.79 -1.88
CA ASN A 273 -7.80 3.11 -2.00
C ASN A 273 -9.31 3.04 -2.35
N GLY A 274 -9.97 4.18 -2.41
CA GLY A 274 -11.41 4.29 -2.72
C GLY A 274 -11.74 4.46 -4.21
N ALA A 275 -10.84 4.12 -5.13
CA ALA A 275 -11.01 4.42 -6.55
C ALA A 275 -12.11 3.58 -7.23
N ALA A 276 -12.91 4.23 -8.08
CA ALA A 276 -14.06 3.61 -8.72
C ALA A 276 -13.68 2.64 -9.86
N ALA A 277 -12.59 2.90 -10.59
CA ALA A 277 -12.10 2.02 -11.67
C ALA A 277 -11.62 0.65 -11.13
N GLY A 278 -11.30 0.63 -9.84
CA GLY A 278 -11.11 -0.52 -8.98
C GLY A 278 -10.39 -0.06 -7.72
N PRO A 279 -10.75 -0.49 -6.51
CA PRO A 279 -9.90 -0.27 -5.35
C PRO A 279 -8.51 -0.83 -5.66
N PHE A 280 -7.51 0.05 -5.72
CA PHE A 280 -6.15 -0.33 -6.02
C PHE A 280 -5.34 -0.35 -4.74
N GLY A 281 -4.40 -1.29 -4.66
CA GLY A 281 -3.47 -1.32 -3.56
C GLY A 281 -2.56 -2.54 -3.59
N GLY A 282 -2.58 -3.30 -2.51
CA GLY A 282 -1.77 -4.50 -2.39
C GLY A 282 -1.94 -5.17 -1.04
N SER A 283 -1.18 -6.23 -0.84
CA SER A 283 -1.22 -7.03 0.37
C SER A 283 0.17 -7.46 0.80
N ALA A 284 0.31 -7.79 2.08
CA ALA A 284 1.55 -8.28 2.68
C ALA A 284 1.26 -9.35 3.71
N ALA A 285 2.21 -10.29 3.88
CA ALA A 285 2.15 -11.33 4.89
C ALA A 285 3.00 -10.96 6.10
N PHE A 286 2.52 -11.31 7.28
CA PHE A 286 3.25 -11.12 8.53
C PHE A 286 2.82 -12.15 9.57
N THR A 287 3.60 -12.24 10.64
CA THR A 287 3.31 -13.05 11.81
C THR A 287 3.27 -12.19 13.07
N GLN A 288 2.91 -12.77 14.21
CA GLN A 288 2.99 -12.10 15.50
C GLN A 288 4.16 -12.63 16.31
N SER A 289 4.80 -11.74 17.07
CA SER A 289 5.67 -12.18 18.16
C SER A 289 4.86 -12.96 19.21
N GLN A 290 5.55 -13.81 19.97
CA GLN A 290 4.92 -14.52 21.09
C GLN A 290 4.28 -13.55 22.10
N GLY A 291 4.92 -12.40 22.33
CA GLY A 291 4.40 -11.35 23.20
C GLY A 291 3.09 -10.74 22.67
N ALA A 292 3.05 -10.42 21.37
CA ALA A 292 1.87 -9.86 20.72
C ALA A 292 0.69 -10.83 20.75
N ARG A 293 0.95 -12.11 20.48
CA ARG A 293 -0.05 -13.18 20.57
C ARG A 293 -0.59 -13.33 22.00
N LYS A 294 0.28 -13.35 23.01
CA LYS A 294 -0.13 -13.43 24.43
C LYS A 294 -1.02 -12.25 24.83
N ARG A 295 -0.71 -11.02 24.42
CA ARG A 295 -1.55 -9.84 24.70
C ARG A 295 -2.92 -9.93 24.02
N ALA A 296 -2.97 -10.40 22.78
CA ALA A 296 -4.23 -10.62 22.07
C ALA A 296 -5.12 -11.65 22.80
N ILE A 297 -4.54 -12.77 23.25
CA ILE A 297 -5.26 -13.79 24.02
C ILE A 297 -5.73 -13.23 25.37
N ALA A 298 -4.86 -12.51 26.09
CA ALA A 298 -5.22 -11.88 27.36
C ALA A 298 -6.37 -10.88 27.22
N TYR A 299 -6.40 -10.10 26.13
CA TYR A 299 -7.51 -9.22 25.81
C TYR A 299 -8.83 -10.00 25.61
N ARG A 300 -8.82 -11.10 24.85
CA ARG A 300 -9.99 -11.96 24.66
C ARG A 300 -10.50 -12.54 25.98
N LEU A 301 -9.59 -13.02 26.83
CA LEU A 301 -9.93 -13.57 28.15
C LEU A 301 -10.54 -12.50 29.06
N LYS A 302 -9.93 -11.32 29.14
CA LYS A 302 -10.47 -10.19 29.90
C LYS A 302 -11.86 -9.81 29.43
N LYS A 303 -12.08 -9.68 28.12
CA LYS A 303 -13.40 -9.35 27.56
C LYS A 303 -14.46 -10.41 27.85
N ARG A 304 -14.09 -11.69 27.82
CA ARG A 304 -15.00 -12.78 28.20
C ARG A 304 -15.39 -12.68 29.68
N MET A 305 -14.44 -12.43 30.58
CA MET A 305 -14.72 -12.27 32.01
C MET A 305 -15.60 -11.04 32.28
N GLU A 306 -15.37 -9.92 31.58
CA GLU A 306 -16.21 -8.71 31.70
C GLU A 306 -17.67 -8.96 31.27
N LEU A 307 -17.90 -9.81 30.26
CA LEU A 307 -19.25 -10.17 29.83
C LEU A 307 -19.93 -11.10 30.84
N ASN A 308 -19.22 -12.14 31.30
CA ASN A 308 -19.75 -13.09 32.27
C ASN A 308 -20.09 -12.47 33.64
N ASN A 309 -19.44 -11.35 34.00
CA ASN A 309 -19.71 -10.63 35.26
C ASN A 309 -20.87 -9.63 35.13
N ARG A 310 -21.47 -9.49 33.94
CA ARG A 310 -22.63 -8.60 33.68
C ARG A 310 -23.96 -9.35 33.60
N ASP A 311 -23.90 -10.69 33.59
CA ASP A 311 -25.04 -11.62 33.64
C ASP A 311 -25.22 -12.15 35.08
#